data_AF-K1UML6-F1
#
_entry.id   AF-K1UML6-F1
#
_cell.length_a   1.000
_cell.length_b   1.000
_cell.length_c   1.000
_cell.angle_alpha   90.00
_cell.angle_beta   90.00
_cell.angle_gamma   90.00
#
_symmetry.space_group_name_H-M   'P 1'
#
loop_
_entity.id
_entity.type
_entity.pdbx_description
1 polymer ?
#
loop_
_entity_poly.entity_id
_entity_poly.type
_entity_poly.pdbx_seq_one_letter_code
_entity_poly.pdbx_strand_id
1 'polypeptide(L)'
;IRNLVDIYVFLEKFGGEMNADYLQKQFAGLGLTAFTEHMEKLARIWLQGEPGEAFYQQLFDYMQGCGIYGKDENGIWNRFCDAQPEKGEKGRDVLKRWYWFPPYEYMVLYYPWLSRNPVAGKFLLPAAWGIRAVRGVVCGRGKYKREMLRQIDASQIGVRQDIYRRLQLRFH
;
A
#
# COMPACT_ATOMS: atom_id res chain seq x y z
N ILE A 1 -0.89 -2.26 -17.31
CA ILE A 1 -1.04 -1.61 -18.63
C ILE A 1 -2.49 -1.64 -19.10
N ARG A 2 -3.13 -2.82 -19.24
CA ARG A 2 -4.54 -2.93 -19.64
C ARG A 2 -5.48 -1.99 -18.87
N ASN A 3 -5.34 -1.90 -17.55
CA ASN A 3 -6.15 -1.01 -16.72
C ASN A 3 -6.04 0.49 -17.07
N LEU A 4 -4.88 0.98 -17.50
CA LEU A 4 -4.73 2.38 -17.90
C LEU A 4 -5.41 2.66 -19.23
N VAL A 5 -5.33 1.70 -20.15
CA VAL A 5 -6.05 1.73 -21.43
C VAL A 5 -7.56 1.70 -21.19
N ASP A 6 -8.02 0.83 -20.29
CA ASP A 6 -9.44 0.72 -19.96
C ASP A 6 -9.99 2.03 -19.37
N ILE A 7 -9.27 2.65 -18.43
CA ILE A 7 -9.63 3.96 -17.86
C ILE A 7 -9.74 5.01 -18.97
N TYR A 8 -8.73 5.08 -19.84
CA TYR A 8 -8.69 6.06 -20.92
C TYR A 8 -9.85 5.87 -21.91
N VAL A 9 -10.01 4.66 -22.44
CA VAL A 9 -11.06 4.35 -23.42
C VAL A 9 -12.45 4.56 -22.83
N PHE A 10 -12.63 4.21 -21.55
CA PHE A 10 -13.89 4.43 -20.85
C PHE A 10 -14.22 5.91 -20.71
N LEU A 11 -13.25 6.73 -20.29
CA LEU A 11 -13.45 8.18 -20.14
C LEU A 11 -13.66 8.89 -21.47
N GLU A 12 -12.90 8.52 -22.52
CA GLU A 12 -13.09 9.09 -23.86
C GLU A 12 -14.49 8.79 -24.41
N LYS A 13 -15.00 7.57 -24.16
CA LYS A 13 -16.29 7.14 -24.71
C LYS A 13 -17.49 7.63 -23.91
N PHE A 14 -17.40 7.64 -22.58
CA PHE A 14 -18.56 7.86 -21.71
C PHE A 14 -18.43 9.08 -20.80
N GLY A 15 -17.23 9.67 -20.67
CA GLY A 15 -16.97 10.76 -19.73
C GLY A 15 -17.88 11.98 -19.92
N GLY A 16 -18.27 12.28 -21.15
CA GLY A 16 -19.20 13.37 -21.46
C GLY A 16 -20.67 13.08 -21.10
N GLU A 17 -21.06 11.81 -20.96
CA GLU A 17 -22.41 11.38 -20.56
C GLU A 17 -22.53 11.20 -19.03
N MET A 18 -21.38 11.14 -18.34
CA MET A 18 -21.32 10.86 -16.91
C MET A 18 -21.59 12.11 -16.06
N ASN A 19 -22.31 11.91 -14.97
CA ASN A 19 -22.47 12.95 -13.94
C ASN A 19 -21.20 13.03 -13.08
N ALA A 20 -20.32 13.96 -13.43
CA ALA A 20 -19.06 14.20 -12.73
C ALA A 20 -19.25 14.48 -11.23
N ASP A 21 -20.24 15.32 -10.87
CA ASP A 21 -20.51 15.67 -9.47
C ASP A 21 -20.94 14.46 -8.64
N TYR A 22 -21.75 13.57 -9.22
CA TYR A 22 -22.15 12.34 -8.58
C TYR A 22 -20.96 11.41 -8.37
N LEU A 23 -20.14 11.19 -9.40
CA LEU A 23 -18.96 10.34 -9.32
C LEU A 23 -17.95 10.86 -8.29
N GLN A 24 -17.69 12.16 -8.29
CA GLN A 24 -16.78 12.77 -7.32
C GLN A 24 -17.27 12.57 -5.88
N LYS A 25 -18.59 12.71 -5.64
CA LYS A 25 -19.19 12.41 -4.34
C LYS A 25 -19.04 10.94 -3.95
N GLN A 26 -19.24 10.01 -4.88
CA GLN A 26 -19.05 8.58 -4.61
C GLN A 26 -17.58 8.25 -4.32
N PHE A 27 -16.64 8.78 -5.10
CA PHE A 27 -15.21 8.58 -4.87
C PHE A 27 -14.76 9.16 -3.53
N ALA A 28 -15.25 10.34 -3.16
CA ALA A 28 -14.98 10.94 -1.86
C ALA A 28 -15.53 10.07 -0.71
N GLY A 29 -16.76 9.57 -0.85
CA GLY A 29 -17.38 8.66 0.13
C GLY A 29 -16.62 7.34 0.32
N LEU A 30 -15.94 6.87 -0.73
CA LEU A 30 -15.11 5.66 -0.70
C LEU A 30 -13.63 5.93 -0.37
N GLY A 31 -13.22 7.20 -0.23
CA GLY A 31 -11.82 7.58 -0.05
C GLY A 31 -10.93 7.30 -1.27
N LEU A 32 -11.52 7.25 -2.46
CA LEU A 32 -10.84 6.91 -3.72
C LEU A 32 -10.46 8.12 -4.57
N THR A 33 -10.83 9.35 -4.17
CA THR A 33 -10.63 10.56 -4.99
C THR A 33 -9.19 10.72 -5.48
N ALA A 34 -8.22 10.74 -4.57
CA ALA A 34 -6.80 10.91 -4.94
C ALA A 34 -6.29 9.76 -5.82
N PHE A 35 -6.73 8.53 -5.54
CA PHE A 35 -6.39 7.38 -6.36
C PHE A 35 -6.90 7.56 -7.80
N THR A 36 -8.19 7.85 -7.96
CA THR A 36 -8.81 8.01 -9.28
C THR A 36 -8.13 9.14 -10.07
N GLU A 37 -7.96 10.32 -9.46
CA GLU A 37 -7.29 11.47 -10.10
C GLU A 37 -5.88 11.13 -10.59
N HIS A 38 -5.07 10.45 -9.77
CA HIS A 38 -3.73 10.04 -10.18
C HIS A 38 -3.75 8.97 -11.28
N MET A 39 -4.69 8.04 -11.25
CA MET A 39 -4.82 7.00 -12.26
C MET A 39 -5.29 7.55 -13.62
N GLU A 40 -6.22 8.49 -13.63
CA GLU A 40 -6.69 9.18 -14.83
C GLU A 40 -5.58 10.03 -15.45
N LYS A 41 -4.88 10.82 -14.63
CA LYS A 41 -3.74 11.62 -15.10
C LYS A 41 -2.61 10.74 -15.63
N LEU A 42 -2.33 9.61 -14.97
CA LEU A 42 -1.35 8.65 -15.48
C LEU A 42 -1.76 8.08 -16.84
N ALA A 43 -3.05 7.78 -17.04
CA ALA A 43 -3.56 7.26 -18.31
C ALA A 43 -3.38 8.29 -19.44
N ARG A 44 -3.66 9.58 -19.19
CA ARG A 44 -3.44 10.66 -20.18
C ARG A 44 -1.97 10.89 -20.51
N ILE A 45 -1.10 10.96 -19.49
CA ILE A 45 0.36 11.06 -19.70
C ILE A 45 0.84 9.94 -20.61
N TRP A 46 0.39 8.71 -20.37
CA TRP A 46 0.91 7.55 -21.07
C TRP A 46 0.32 7.34 -22.48
N LEU A 47 -0.94 7.73 -22.71
CA LEU A 47 -1.64 7.48 -23.97
C LEU A 47 -1.74 8.71 -24.89
N GLN A 48 -1.72 9.92 -24.32
CA GLN A 48 -1.75 11.18 -25.07
C GLN A 48 -0.40 11.90 -25.08
N GLY A 49 0.59 11.42 -24.32
CA GLY A 49 1.92 12.03 -24.27
C GLY A 49 1.96 13.36 -23.51
N GLU A 50 1.01 13.61 -22.60
CA GLU A 50 1.04 14.78 -21.73
C GLU A 50 2.32 14.82 -20.88
N PRO A 51 2.86 16.01 -20.55
CA PRO A 51 4.03 16.12 -19.70
C PRO A 51 3.76 15.54 -18.30
N GLY A 52 4.59 14.58 -17.89
CA GLY A 52 4.49 13.90 -16.60
C GLY A 52 5.68 14.19 -15.68
N GLU A 53 5.40 14.32 -14.38
CA GLU A 53 6.43 14.37 -13.34
C GLU A 53 7.04 12.98 -13.11
N ALA A 54 8.27 12.93 -12.54
CA ALA A 54 8.97 11.69 -12.22
C ALA A 54 8.15 10.71 -11.35
N PHE A 55 7.23 11.23 -10.53
CA PHE A 55 6.28 10.44 -9.75
C PHE A 55 5.45 9.48 -10.62
N TYR A 56 4.97 9.91 -11.78
CA TYR A 56 4.09 9.10 -12.63
C TYR A 56 4.83 7.94 -13.29
N GLN A 57 6.12 8.12 -13.60
CA GLN A 57 6.98 7.02 -14.05
C GLN A 57 7.17 5.99 -12.92
N GLN A 58 7.47 6.47 -11.71
CA GLN A 58 7.62 5.59 -10.53
C GLN A 58 6.33 4.84 -10.20
N LEU A 59 5.18 5.52 -10.30
CA LEU A 59 3.87 4.92 -10.12
C LEU A 59 3.65 3.82 -11.17
N PHE A 60 3.91 4.11 -12.44
CA PHE A 60 3.78 3.14 -13.53
C PHE A 60 4.64 1.89 -13.32
N ASP A 61 5.91 2.07 -12.99
CA ASP A 61 6.86 0.98 -12.69
C ASP A 61 6.36 0.14 -11.50
N TYR A 62 5.82 0.79 -10.47
CA TYR A 62 5.20 0.12 -9.33
C TYR A 62 3.96 -0.69 -9.74
N MET A 63 3.15 -0.22 -10.69
CA MET A 63 1.98 -0.97 -11.18
C MET A 63 2.38 -2.21 -11.97
N GLN A 64 3.44 -2.11 -12.79
CA GLN A 64 3.95 -3.24 -13.56
C GLN A 64 4.39 -4.39 -12.64
N GLY A 65 4.97 -4.07 -11.48
CA GLY A 65 5.31 -5.03 -10.43
C GLY A 65 4.12 -5.64 -9.66
N CYS A 66 2.87 -5.44 -10.12
CA CYS A 66 1.63 -5.82 -9.43
C CYS A 66 1.39 -5.07 -8.09
N GLY A 67 1.97 -3.89 -7.92
CA GLY A 67 1.89 -3.09 -6.69
C GLY A 67 0.47 -2.76 -6.22
N ILE A 68 -0.41 -2.43 -7.16
CA ILE A 68 -1.74 -1.85 -6.87
C ILE A 68 -2.84 -2.92 -6.71
N TYR A 69 -2.66 -4.11 -7.30
CA TYR A 69 -3.70 -5.16 -7.31
C TYR A 69 -3.76 -6.00 -6.02
N GLY A 70 -3.27 -5.47 -4.90
CA GLY A 70 -3.47 -6.07 -3.58
C GLY A 70 -2.97 -7.52 -3.46
N LYS A 71 -1.74 -7.82 -3.89
CA LYS A 71 -1.11 -9.09 -3.49
C LYS A 71 -0.97 -9.14 -1.96
N ASP A 72 -1.18 -10.29 -1.33
CA ASP A 72 -0.92 -10.55 0.11
C ASP A 72 0.49 -10.11 0.56
N GLU A 73 1.39 -10.06 -0.41
CA GLU A 73 2.77 -9.61 -0.33
C GLU A 73 2.90 -8.09 -0.12
N ASN A 74 1.99 -7.30 -0.69
CA ASN A 74 1.99 -5.83 -0.62
C ASN A 74 1.26 -5.28 0.61
N GLY A 75 0.48 -6.11 1.33
CA GLY A 75 -0.21 -5.68 2.56
C GLY A 75 0.72 -5.17 3.67
N ILE A 76 2.00 -5.56 3.64
CA ILE A 76 3.05 -5.02 4.52
C ILE A 76 3.29 -3.54 4.25
N TRP A 77 3.30 -3.12 2.98
CA TRP A 77 3.62 -1.75 2.60
C TRP A 77 2.57 -0.77 3.07
N ASN A 78 1.30 -1.11 2.87
CA ASN A 78 0.20 -0.25 3.30
C ASN A 78 0.31 0.07 4.81
N ARG A 79 0.36 -0.99 5.63
CA ARG A 79 0.41 -0.84 7.10
C ARG A 79 1.74 -0.26 7.60
N PHE A 80 2.86 -0.51 6.90
CA PHE A 80 4.14 0.13 7.21
C PHE A 80 4.11 1.63 6.91
N CYS A 81 3.44 2.05 5.82
CA CYS A 81 3.28 3.46 5.48
C CYS A 81 2.32 4.16 6.44
N ASP A 82 1.20 3.53 6.82
CA ASP A 82 0.27 4.06 7.82
C ASP A 82 0.94 4.29 9.18
N ALA A 83 1.82 3.36 9.60
CA ALA A 83 2.50 3.42 10.89
C ALA A 83 3.66 4.43 10.94
N GLN A 84 4.04 5.04 9.80
CA GLN A 84 5.14 5.99 9.71
C GLN A 84 4.61 7.43 9.53
N PRO A 85 4.91 8.38 10.44
CA PRO A 85 4.52 9.77 10.26
C PRO A 85 5.22 10.39 9.04
N GLU A 86 4.70 11.51 8.52
CA GLU A 86 5.18 12.13 7.27
C GLU A 86 6.69 12.43 7.23
N LYS A 87 7.29 12.64 8.41
CA LYS A 87 8.71 12.93 8.66
C LYS A 87 9.51 11.74 9.25
N GLY A 88 8.94 10.54 9.25
CA GLY A 88 9.55 9.34 9.80
C GLY A 88 10.80 8.90 9.04
N GLU A 89 11.71 8.20 9.73
CA GLU A 89 12.93 7.63 9.16
C GLU A 89 12.59 6.67 8.01
N LYS A 90 13.01 7.06 6.80
CA LYS A 90 12.92 6.20 5.62
C LYS A 90 14.13 5.29 5.62
N GLY A 91 13.92 3.98 5.70
CA GLY A 91 15.07 3.09 5.74
C GLY A 91 14.73 1.62 5.81
N ARG A 92 15.67 0.83 5.29
CA ARG A 92 15.60 -0.63 5.31
C ARG A 92 15.56 -1.19 6.73
N ASP A 93 16.29 -0.59 7.66
CA ASP A 93 16.37 -1.08 9.04
C ASP A 93 15.10 -0.79 9.82
N VAL A 94 14.45 0.35 9.55
CA VAL A 94 13.14 0.70 10.10
C VAL A 94 12.07 -0.29 9.62
N LEU A 95 12.09 -0.62 8.32
CA LEU A 95 11.21 -1.65 7.74
C LEU A 95 11.46 -3.04 8.33
N LYS A 96 12.73 -3.44 8.48
CA LYS A 96 13.08 -4.73 9.12
C LYS A 96 12.58 -4.77 10.57
N ARG A 97 12.79 -3.71 11.35
CA ARG A 97 12.31 -3.61 12.73
C ARG A 97 10.80 -3.73 12.80
N TRP A 98 10.07 -2.98 11.97
CA TRP A 98 8.61 -3.04 11.90
C TRP A 98 8.12 -4.43 11.46
N TYR A 99 8.80 -5.09 10.53
CA TYR A 99 8.43 -6.44 10.10
C TYR A 99 8.63 -7.48 11.20
N TRP A 100 9.74 -7.45 11.92
CA TRP A 100 10.02 -8.41 12.99
C TRP A 100 9.22 -8.12 14.26
N PHE A 101 9.02 -6.84 14.55
CA PHE A 101 8.32 -6.36 15.74
C PHE A 101 7.23 -5.35 15.37
N PRO A 102 6.13 -5.79 14.72
CA PRO A 102 5.02 -4.90 14.39
C PRO A 102 4.37 -4.32 15.65
N PRO A 103 3.77 -3.12 15.56
CA PRO A 103 3.09 -2.49 16.68
C PRO A 103 1.86 -3.29 17.15
N TYR A 104 1.44 -3.04 18.38
CA TYR A 104 0.30 -3.72 19.01
C TYR A 104 -0.98 -3.66 18.16
N GLU A 105 -1.30 -2.49 17.61
CA GLU A 105 -2.48 -2.27 16.76
C GLU A 105 -2.49 -3.20 15.54
N TYR A 106 -1.32 -3.39 14.90
CA TYR A 106 -1.16 -4.33 13.79
C TYR A 106 -1.36 -5.78 14.26
N MET A 107 -0.83 -6.14 15.42
CA MET A 107 -0.89 -7.52 15.92
C MET A 107 -2.29 -7.93 16.36
N VAL A 108 -3.09 -7.00 16.90
CA VAL A 108 -4.50 -7.25 17.30
C VAL A 108 -5.34 -7.74 16.12
N LEU A 109 -5.10 -7.23 14.90
CA LEU A 109 -5.83 -7.64 13.69
C LEU A 109 -5.69 -9.15 13.41
N TYR A 110 -4.53 -9.73 13.71
CA TYR A 110 -4.25 -11.15 13.45
C TYR A 110 -4.41 -12.03 14.70
N TYR A 111 -4.35 -11.42 15.88
CA TYR A 111 -4.42 -12.09 17.18
C TYR A 111 -5.45 -11.38 18.08
N PRO A 112 -6.76 -11.57 17.85
CA PRO A 112 -7.81 -10.87 18.59
C PRO A 112 -7.79 -11.10 20.11
N TRP A 113 -7.15 -12.18 20.58
CA TRP A 113 -6.98 -12.41 22.01
C TRP A 113 -6.09 -11.35 22.69
N LEU A 114 -5.29 -10.59 21.94
CA LEU A 114 -4.53 -9.45 22.44
C LEU A 114 -5.45 -8.29 22.85
N SER A 115 -6.57 -8.05 22.16
CA SER A 115 -7.47 -6.92 22.46
C SER A 115 -8.42 -7.16 23.63
N ARG A 116 -8.54 -8.40 24.13
CA ARG A 116 -9.44 -8.76 25.25
C ARG A 116 -9.15 -7.96 26.52
N ASN A 117 -7.86 -7.72 26.80
CA ASN A 117 -7.43 -6.82 27.86
C ASN A 117 -6.20 -6.07 27.35
N PRO A 118 -6.28 -4.76 27.07
CA PRO A 118 -5.18 -4.01 26.47
C PRO A 118 -3.90 -4.00 27.30
N VAL A 119 -4.01 -4.03 28.63
CA VAL A 119 -2.85 -4.05 29.53
C VAL A 119 -2.15 -5.40 29.45
N ALA A 120 -2.89 -6.49 29.67
CA ALA A 120 -2.35 -7.84 29.57
C ALA A 120 -1.90 -8.19 28.15
N GLY A 121 -2.63 -7.74 27.13
CA GLY A 121 -2.31 -7.92 25.72
C GLY A 121 -0.99 -7.27 25.32
N LYS A 122 -0.70 -6.07 25.84
CA LYS A 122 0.62 -5.44 25.66
C LYS A 122 1.75 -6.25 26.30
N PHE A 123 1.52 -6.82 27.49
CA PHE A 123 2.49 -7.73 28.13
C PHE A 123 2.69 -9.04 27.35
N LEU A 124 1.66 -9.54 26.67
CA LEU A 124 1.70 -10.76 25.87
C LEU A 124 2.17 -10.54 24.42
N LEU A 125 2.45 -9.29 24.03
CA LEU A 125 2.90 -8.95 22.68
C LEU A 125 4.18 -9.71 22.25
N PRO A 126 5.20 -9.91 23.11
CA PRO A 126 6.36 -10.73 22.77
C PRO A 126 6.00 -12.18 22.43
N ALA A 127 5.03 -12.77 23.14
CA ALA A 127 4.57 -14.13 22.84
C ALA A 127 3.88 -14.18 21.47
N ALA A 128 3.08 -13.17 21.12
CA ALA A 128 2.44 -13.07 19.82
C ALA A 128 3.47 -12.94 18.66
N TRP A 129 4.54 -12.18 18.84
CA TRP A 129 5.64 -12.13 17.87
C TRP A 129 6.32 -13.50 17.69
N GLY A 130 6.53 -14.25 18.79
CA GLY A 130 7.05 -15.62 18.74
C GLY A 130 6.14 -16.56 17.94
N ILE A 131 4.85 -16.57 18.22
CA ILE A 131 3.85 -17.37 17.48
C ILE A 131 3.86 -17.02 15.99
N ARG A 132 3.92 -15.72 15.67
CA ARG A 132 4.02 -15.23 14.28
C ARG A 132 5.28 -15.75 13.58
N ALA A 133 6.43 -15.70 14.25
CA ALA A 133 7.69 -16.18 13.69
C ALA A 133 7.64 -17.69 13.39
N VAL A 134 7.18 -18.50 14.35
CA VAL A 134 7.02 -19.96 14.19
C VAL A 134 6.06 -20.27 13.04
N ARG A 135 4.87 -19.65 13.02
CA ARG A 135 3.89 -19.84 11.94
C ARG A 135 4.44 -19.42 10.57
N GLY A 136 5.23 -18.35 10.51
CA GLY A 136 5.89 -17.90 9.29
C GLY A 136 6.95 -18.86 8.74
N VAL A 137 7.58 -19.65 9.62
CA VAL A 137 8.52 -20.72 9.24
C VAL A 137 7.76 -21.98 8.83
N VAL A 138 6.83 -22.46 9.67
CA VAL A 138 6.09 -23.72 9.46
C VAL A 138 5.20 -23.66 8.21
N CYS A 139 4.49 -22.55 7.98
CA CYS A 139 3.58 -22.44 6.83
C CYS A 139 4.28 -22.02 5.53
N GLY A 140 5.62 -21.83 5.51
CA GLY A 140 6.37 -21.38 4.33
C GLY A 140 6.08 -19.94 3.85
N ARG A 141 5.01 -19.30 4.35
CA ARG A 141 4.54 -17.96 3.95
C ARG A 141 5.52 -16.82 4.27
N GLY A 142 6.53 -17.06 5.11
CA GLY A 142 7.56 -16.07 5.44
C GLY A 142 8.71 -16.00 4.44
N LYS A 143 8.89 -16.97 3.55
CA LYS A 143 10.09 -17.07 2.69
C LYS A 143 10.21 -15.87 1.74
N TYR A 144 9.15 -15.58 0.99
CA TYR A 144 9.13 -14.46 0.05
C TYR A 144 9.30 -13.11 0.76
N LYS A 145 8.61 -12.88 1.88
CA LYS A 145 8.70 -11.64 2.66
C LYS A 145 10.12 -11.38 3.18
N ARG A 146 10.82 -12.43 3.63
CA ARG A 146 12.23 -12.33 4.03
C ARG A 146 13.16 -12.05 2.85
N GLU A 147 12.90 -12.65 1.71
CA GLU A 147 13.66 -12.41 0.47
C GLU A 147 13.47 -10.97 -0.03
N MET A 148 12.23 -10.47 -0.03
CA MET A 148 11.91 -9.08 -0.33
C MET A 148 12.68 -8.11 0.58
N LEU A 149 12.70 -8.34 1.91
CA LEU A 149 13.47 -7.52 2.85
C LEU A 149 14.99 -7.59 2.65
N ARG A 150 15.48 -8.68 2.04
CA ARG A 150 16.89 -8.85 1.68
C ARG A 150 17.27 -8.07 0.42
N GLN A 151 16.38 -8.05 -0.56
CA GLN A 151 16.65 -7.47 -1.88
C GLN A 151 16.23 -6.01 -1.99
N ILE A 152 15.41 -5.49 -1.07
CA ILE A 152 14.91 -4.12 -1.19
C ILE A 152 15.98 -3.06 -0.89
N ASP A 153 16.09 -2.11 -1.81
CA ASP A 153 16.92 -0.91 -1.67
C ASP A 153 16.16 0.19 -0.90
N ALA A 154 16.88 0.99 -0.11
CA ALA A 154 16.31 2.09 0.67
C ALA A 154 15.68 3.17 -0.23
N SER A 155 16.22 3.39 -1.44
CA SER A 155 15.64 4.28 -2.44
C SER A 155 14.22 3.85 -2.84
N GLN A 156 14.02 2.54 -3.06
CA GLN A 156 12.75 1.93 -3.43
C GLN A 156 11.71 2.00 -2.31
N ILE A 157 12.15 1.95 -1.05
CA ILE A 157 11.27 2.14 0.12
C ILE A 157 10.67 3.55 0.10
N GLY A 158 11.50 4.56 -0.14
CA GLY A 158 11.07 5.96 -0.20
C GLY A 158 10.05 6.22 -1.32
N VAL A 159 10.29 5.65 -2.50
CA VAL A 159 9.36 5.72 -3.63
C VAL A 159 8.02 5.08 -3.31
N ARG A 160 8.02 3.87 -2.73
CA ARG A 160 6.78 3.20 -2.33
C ARG A 160 6.00 4.00 -1.30
N GLN A 161 6.67 4.54 -0.28
CA GLN A 161 6.03 5.40 0.71
C GLN A 161 5.40 6.65 0.07
N ASP A 162 6.08 7.27 -0.89
CA ASP A 162 5.53 8.42 -1.63
C ASP A 162 4.28 8.03 -2.43
N ILE A 163 4.32 6.88 -3.12
CA ILE A 163 3.17 6.34 -3.86
C ILE A 163 1.96 6.10 -2.94
N TYR A 164 2.13 5.37 -1.83
CA TYR A 164 1.03 5.11 -0.90
C TYR A 164 0.44 6.40 -0.30
N ARG A 165 1.29 7.39 -0.04
CA ARG A 165 0.88 8.69 0.50
C ARG A 165 0.09 9.51 -0.51
N ARG A 166 0.61 9.70 -1.72
CA ARG A 166 -0.05 10.51 -2.76
C ARG A 166 -1.36 9.88 -3.22
N LEU A 167 -1.41 8.55 -3.35
CA LEU A 167 -2.63 7.83 -3.70
C LEU A 167 -3.65 7.73 -2.54
N GLN A 168 -3.27 8.15 -1.32
CA GLN A 168 -4.10 8.07 -0.12
C GLN A 168 -4.75 6.69 0.10
N LEU A 169 -4.01 5.60 -0.18
CA LEU A 169 -4.52 4.22 -0.15
C LEU A 169 -4.79 3.73 1.28
N ARG A 170 -5.80 4.28 1.96
CA ARG A 170 -6.23 3.86 3.31
C ARG A 170 -7.25 2.72 3.24
N PHE A 171 -6.84 1.55 2.77
CA PHE A 171 -7.70 0.36 2.84
C PHE A 171 -7.97 0.00 4.32
N HIS A 172 -9.20 0.21 4.78
CA HIS A 172 -9.64 -0.13 6.14
C HIS A 172 -9.84 -1.64 6.29
#